data_AF-A0AB72YZ48-F1
#
_entry.id   AF-A0AB72YZ48-F1
#
_cell.length_a   1.000
_cell.length_b   1.000
_cell.length_c   1.000
_cell.angle_alpha   90.00
_cell.angle_beta   90.00
_cell.angle_gamma   90.00
#
_symmetry.space_group_name_H-M   'P 1'
#
loop_
_entity.id
_entity.type
_entity.pdbx_description
1 polymer ?
#
loop_
_entity_poly.entity_id
_entity_poly.type
_entity_poly.pdbx_seq_one_letter_code
_entity_poly.pdbx_strand_id
1 'polypeptide(L)'
;MRVMTVEGPRLYRVSGRVCMDQFILDLHGSADALGIHEGDTVELFGPGRGEDYAEPTADDWGRAADTISYEIFTCLRNRIPRLYEHATEVLSAEDLAKLDSNSIL
;
A
#
# COMPACT_ATOMS: atom_id res chain seq x y z
N MET A 1 1.15 -7.45 -4.09
CA MET A 1 2.03 -6.37 -3.57
C MET A 1 2.95 -5.91 -4.66
N ARG A 2 3.02 -4.61 -4.93
CA ARG A 2 3.91 -4.05 -5.93
C ARG A 2 5.23 -3.65 -5.29
N VAL A 3 6.32 -4.06 -5.92
CA VAL A 3 7.70 -3.75 -5.52
C VAL A 3 8.42 -3.19 -6.75
N MET A 4 9.20 -2.14 -6.55
CA MET A 4 10.06 -1.60 -7.60
C MET A 4 11.32 -2.46 -7.74
N THR A 5 11.66 -2.82 -8.98
CA THR A 5 12.90 -3.54 -9.30
C THR A 5 13.67 -2.78 -10.36
N VAL A 6 14.91 -3.18 -10.62
CA VAL A 6 15.75 -2.62 -11.70
C VAL A 6 15.13 -2.74 -13.10
N GLU A 7 14.23 -3.69 -13.31
CA GLU A 7 13.50 -3.89 -14.57
C GLU A 7 12.12 -3.20 -14.59
N GLY A 8 11.76 -2.50 -13.50
CA GLY A 8 10.47 -1.85 -13.33
C GLY A 8 9.60 -2.48 -12.23
N PRO A 9 8.33 -2.07 -12.12
CA PRO A 9 7.42 -2.57 -11.10
C PRO A 9 7.07 -4.04 -11.33
N ARG A 10 7.04 -4.83 -10.25
CA ARG A 10 6.62 -6.23 -10.28
C ARG A 10 5.65 -6.53 -9.14
N LEU A 11 4.74 -7.47 -9.39
CA LEU A 11 3.81 -7.95 -8.37
C LEU A 11 4.34 -9.22 -7.71
N TYR A 12 4.32 -9.22 -6.38
CA TYR A 12 4.59 -10.36 -5.53
C TYR A 12 3.34 -10.74 -4.73
N ARG A 13 3.16 -12.04 -4.53
CA ARG A 13 2.13 -12.61 -3.64
C ARG A 13 2.76 -12.92 -2.27
N VAL A 14 1.92 -13.00 -1.24
CA VAL A 14 2.36 -13.40 0.10
C VAL A 14 2.85 -14.84 0.06
N SER A 15 4.00 -15.08 0.67
CA SER A 15 4.55 -16.41 0.92
C SER A 15 4.24 -16.85 2.34
N GLY A 16 3.61 -18.01 2.47
CA GLY A 16 3.19 -18.55 3.76
C GLY A 16 1.97 -17.84 4.37
N ARG A 17 1.90 -17.85 5.71
CA ARG A 17 0.78 -17.27 6.46
C ARG A 17 1.07 -15.81 6.83
N VAL A 18 0.03 -14.98 6.75
CA VAL A 18 0.04 -13.62 7.31
C VAL A 18 0.01 -13.72 8.84
N CYS A 19 0.94 -13.05 9.51
CA CYS A 19 0.94 -12.87 10.97
C CYS A 19 0.16 -11.60 11.34
N MET A 20 0.01 -11.33 12.63
CA MET A 20 -0.72 -10.15 13.12
C MET A 20 -0.14 -8.82 12.59
N ASP A 21 1.19 -8.75 12.47
CA ASP A 21 1.92 -7.50 12.20
C ASP A 21 2.84 -7.57 10.99
N GLN A 22 2.98 -8.74 10.38
CA GLN A 22 3.96 -8.97 9.31
C GLN A 22 3.52 -10.09 8.39
N PHE A 23 3.98 -10.03 7.15
CA PHE A 23 3.88 -11.10 6.16
C PHE A 23 5.15 -11.10 5.32
N ILE A 24 5.40 -12.21 4.62
CA ILE A 24 6.62 -12.40 3.83
C ILE A 24 6.28 -12.33 2.35
N LEU A 25 7.14 -11.65 1.59
CA LEU A 25 7.20 -11.76 0.13
C LEU A 25 8.46 -12.54 -0.21
N ASP A 26 8.30 -13.67 -0.90
CA ASP A 26 9.46 -14.47 -1.30
C ASP A 26 10.08 -13.91 -2.59
N LEU A 27 11.28 -13.35 -2.47
CA LEU A 27 12.07 -12.84 -3.59
C LEU A 27 12.96 -13.93 -4.23
N HIS A 28 12.83 -15.18 -3.78
CA HIS A 28 13.50 -16.36 -4.34
C HIS A 28 15.03 -16.19 -4.44
N GLY A 29 15.64 -15.62 -3.40
CA GLY A 29 17.09 -15.38 -3.33
C GLY A 29 17.64 -14.34 -4.31
N SER A 30 16.78 -13.55 -4.95
CA SER A 30 17.17 -12.63 -6.03
C SER A 30 17.08 -11.15 -5.65
N ALA A 31 17.04 -10.80 -4.35
CA ALA A 31 16.85 -9.42 -3.90
C ALA A 31 17.89 -8.46 -4.51
N ASP A 32 19.18 -8.78 -4.38
CA ASP A 32 20.28 -7.98 -4.94
C ASP A 32 20.20 -7.85 -6.46
N ALA A 33 19.88 -8.95 -7.16
CA ALA A 33 19.75 -8.97 -8.62
C ALA A 33 18.55 -8.15 -9.11
N LEU A 34 17.51 -8.04 -8.29
CA LEU A 34 16.33 -7.21 -8.54
C LEU A 34 16.52 -5.76 -8.08
N GLY A 35 17.63 -5.45 -7.40
CA GLY A 35 17.93 -4.15 -6.79
C GLY A 35 16.97 -3.77 -5.67
N ILE A 36 16.46 -4.76 -4.93
CA ILE A 36 15.58 -4.55 -3.79
C ILE A 36 16.42 -4.49 -2.52
N HIS A 37 16.21 -3.45 -1.71
CA HIS A 37 16.94 -3.19 -0.48
C HIS A 37 16.00 -3.02 0.71
N GLU A 38 16.54 -3.14 1.92
CA GLU A 38 15.81 -2.79 3.14
C GLU A 38 15.41 -1.31 3.11
N GLY A 39 14.15 -1.04 3.50
CA GLY A 39 13.59 0.31 3.46
C GLY A 39 12.87 0.64 2.14
N ASP A 40 12.97 -0.20 1.12
CA ASP A 40 12.20 -0.02 -0.12
C ASP A 40 10.69 -0.10 0.15
N THR A 41 9.96 0.78 -0.53
CA THR A 41 8.51 0.87 -0.37
C THR A 41 7.82 -0.28 -1.09
N VAL A 42 6.94 -0.97 -0.35
CA VAL A 42 6.02 -1.96 -0.90
C VAL A 42 4.64 -1.33 -1.00
N GLU A 43 4.10 -1.24 -2.21
CA GLU A 43 2.75 -0.73 -2.42
C GLU A 43 1.74 -1.90 -2.35
N LEU A 44 0.81 -1.80 -1.42
CA LEU A 44 -0.26 -2.79 -1.25
C LEU A 44 -1.32 -2.56 -2.32
N PHE A 45 -1.87 -1.36 -2.38
CA PHE A 45 -2.76 -0.89 -3.45
C PHE A 45 -2.67 0.64 -3.57
N GLY A 46 -3.04 1.16 -4.74
CA GLY A 46 -3.03 2.58 -5.07
C GLY A 46 -4.07 2.95 -6.13
N PRO A 47 -4.01 4.17 -6.69
CA PRO A 47 -4.99 4.71 -7.63
C PRO A 47 -4.84 4.20 -9.08
N GLY A 48 -3.98 3.22 -9.32
CA GLY A 48 -3.64 2.79 -10.67
C GLY A 48 -4.66 1.85 -11.32
N ARG A 49 -4.24 1.15 -12.36
CA ARG A 49 -5.13 0.49 -13.35
C ARG A 49 -5.36 -1.00 -13.12
N GLY A 50 -4.86 -1.57 -12.05
CA GLY A 50 -5.05 -2.97 -11.68
C GLY A 50 -3.81 -3.84 -11.83
N GLU A 51 -3.95 -5.12 -11.46
CA GLU A 51 -2.85 -6.08 -11.42
C GLU A 51 -2.14 -6.26 -12.79
N ASP A 52 -2.87 -6.15 -13.90
CA ASP A 52 -2.32 -6.29 -15.26
C ASP A 52 -1.27 -5.22 -15.62
N TYR A 53 -1.31 -4.07 -14.93
CA TYR A 53 -0.36 -2.96 -15.11
C TYR A 53 0.67 -2.90 -13.98
N ALA A 54 0.72 -3.92 -13.12
CA ALA A 54 1.49 -3.89 -11.87
C ALA A 54 1.12 -2.70 -10.97
N GLU A 55 -0.14 -2.29 -10.99
CA GLU A 55 -0.70 -1.14 -10.27
C GLU A 55 -1.91 -1.62 -9.43
N PRO A 56 -1.68 -2.37 -8.34
CA PRO A 56 -2.76 -3.07 -7.63
C PRO A 56 -3.78 -2.09 -7.05
N THR A 57 -5.07 -2.43 -7.11
CA THR A 57 -6.16 -1.57 -6.65
C THR A 57 -6.89 -2.16 -5.44
N ALA A 58 -7.69 -1.34 -4.74
CA ALA A 58 -8.55 -1.84 -3.66
C ALA A 58 -9.59 -2.87 -4.15
N ASP A 59 -10.02 -2.80 -5.42
CA ASP A 59 -10.92 -3.79 -6.01
C ASP A 59 -10.21 -5.14 -6.23
N ASP A 60 -8.93 -5.13 -6.60
CA ASP A 60 -8.13 -6.36 -6.70
C ASP A 60 -7.98 -7.05 -5.34
N TRP A 61 -7.80 -6.27 -4.28
CA TRP A 61 -7.79 -6.77 -2.91
C TRP A 61 -9.15 -7.29 -2.47
N GLY A 62 -10.23 -6.59 -2.82
CA GLY A 62 -11.60 -7.06 -2.57
C GLY A 62 -11.80 -8.44 -3.19
N ARG A 63 -11.47 -8.58 -4.48
CA ARG A 63 -11.55 -9.87 -5.20
C ARG A 63 -10.70 -10.96 -4.54
N ALA A 64 -9.48 -10.65 -4.12
CA ALA A 64 -8.60 -11.59 -3.45
C ALA A 64 -9.11 -12.05 -2.07
N ALA A 65 -9.87 -11.19 -1.38
CA ALA A 65 -10.45 -11.45 -0.07
C ALA A 65 -11.92 -11.90 -0.13
N ASP A 66 -12.46 -12.17 -1.33
CA ASP A 66 -13.87 -12.53 -1.57
C ASP A 66 -14.86 -11.49 -0.99
N THR A 67 -14.54 -10.21 -1.20
CA THR A 67 -15.32 -9.06 -0.75
C THR A 67 -15.24 -7.91 -1.76
N ILE A 68 -15.68 -6.71 -1.36
CA ILE A 68 -15.67 -5.48 -2.15
C ILE A 68 -14.63 -4.48 -1.61
N SER A 69 -14.22 -3.53 -2.44
CA SER A 69 -13.23 -2.50 -2.07
C SER A 69 -13.60 -1.67 -0.83
N TYR A 70 -14.90 -1.42 -0.62
CA TYR A 70 -15.37 -0.71 0.59
C TYR A 70 -14.98 -1.43 1.89
N GLU A 71 -15.00 -2.76 1.90
CA GLU A 71 -14.54 -3.53 3.07
C GLU A 71 -13.02 -3.45 3.23
N ILE A 72 -12.26 -3.37 2.14
CA ILE A 72 -10.80 -3.16 2.20
C ILE A 72 -10.48 -1.84 2.87
N PHE A 73 -11.11 -0.73 2.44
CA PHE A 73 -10.86 0.59 3.03
C PHE A 73 -11.27 0.67 4.51
N THR A 74 -12.41 0.06 4.87
CA THR A 74 -12.94 0.12 6.24
C THR A 74 -12.25 -0.85 7.20
N CYS A 75 -11.60 -1.91 6.70
CA CYS A 75 -10.79 -2.83 7.51
C CYS A 75 -9.45 -2.26 7.96
N LEU A 76 -8.95 -1.19 7.33
CA LEU A 76 -7.72 -0.52 7.77
C LEU A 76 -7.95 0.14 9.13
N ARG A 77 -7.40 -0.44 10.20
CA ARG A 77 -7.61 0.07 11.57
C ARG A 77 -6.65 1.19 11.94
N ASN A 78 -6.84 1.74 13.14
CA ASN A 78 -6.10 2.86 13.74
C ASN A 78 -4.57 2.68 13.85
N ARG A 79 -4.04 1.45 13.71
CA ARG A 79 -2.59 1.21 13.73
C ARG A 79 -1.86 1.68 12.48
N ILE A 80 -2.60 1.97 11.41
CA ILE A 80 -2.05 2.47 10.15
C ILE A 80 -2.14 4.01 10.18
N PRO A 81 -1.03 4.75 10.17
CA PRO A 81 -1.06 6.20 10.08
C PRO A 81 -1.77 6.65 8.80
N ARG A 82 -2.57 7.72 8.88
CA ARG A 82 -3.13 8.38 7.71
C ARG A 82 -2.30 9.62 7.46
N LEU A 83 -1.80 9.76 6.24
CA LEU A 83 -1.08 10.94 5.80
C LEU A 83 -1.92 11.61 4.71
N TYR A 84 -2.12 12.91 4.82
CA TYR A 84 -3.00 13.70 3.96
C TYR A 84 -2.16 14.64 3.10
N GLU A 85 -2.05 14.31 1.83
CA GLU A 85 -1.41 15.17 0.83
C GLU A 85 -2.33 16.32 0.44
N HIS A 86 -1.75 17.51 0.23
CA HIS A 86 -2.47 18.71 -0.24
C HIS A 86 -3.62 19.18 0.67
N ALA A 87 -3.64 18.72 1.93
CA ALA A 87 -4.72 19.05 2.87
C ALA A 87 -4.87 20.58 3.04
N THR A 88 -3.75 21.30 3.06
CA THR A 88 -3.70 22.76 3.22
C THR A 88 -4.28 23.53 2.03
N GLU A 89 -4.36 22.90 0.86
CA GLU A 89 -4.88 23.51 -0.36
C GLU A 89 -6.41 23.38 -0.46
N VAL A 90 -6.97 22.31 0.15
CA VAL A 90 -8.37 21.93 -0.04
C VAL A 90 -9.25 22.09 1.20
N LEU A 91 -8.65 22.09 2.40
CA LEU A 91 -9.38 22.18 3.67
C LEU A 91 -9.41 23.59 4.23
N SER A 92 -10.49 23.89 4.95
CA SER A 92 -10.60 25.12 5.73
C SER A 92 -9.63 25.10 6.92
N ALA A 93 -9.30 26.28 7.47
CA ALA A 93 -8.50 26.37 8.69
C ALA A 93 -9.15 25.65 9.88
N GLU A 94 -10.48 25.59 9.94
CA GLU A 94 -11.21 24.85 10.97
C GLU A 94 -11.00 23.34 10.85
N ASP A 95 -11.03 22.80 9.63
CA ASP A 95 -10.85 21.37 9.39
C ASP A 95 -9.40 20.94 9.53
N LEU A 96 -8.46 21.79 9.11
CA LEU A 96 -7.03 21.57 9.34
C LEU A 96 -6.72 21.48 10.84
N ALA A 97 -7.38 22.27 11.68
CA ALA A 97 -7.21 22.22 13.12
C ALA A 97 -7.70 20.91 13.78
N LYS A 98 -8.47 20.07 13.05
CA LYS A 98 -8.93 18.75 13.51
C LYS A 98 -7.92 17.63 13.21
N LEU A 99 -6.93 17.89 12.36
CA LEU A 99 -5.91 16.91 11.97
C LEU A 99 -4.66 17.02 12.85
N ASP A 100 -3.96 15.89 13.02
CA ASP A 100 -2.62 15.91 13.60
C ASP A 100 -1.67 16.60 12.61
N SER A 101 -0.88 17.58 13.07
CA SER A 101 0.08 18.28 12.21
C SER A 101 1.13 17.36 11.61
N ASN A 102 1.47 16.24 12.28
CA ASN A 102 2.39 15.23 11.72
C ASN A 102 1.76 14.37 10.61
N SER A 103 0.44 14.46 10.42
CA SER A 103 -0.29 13.73 9.38
C SER A 103 -0.46 14.50 8.08
N ILE A 104 -0.04 15.77 8.04
CA ILE A 104 -0.18 16.62 6.86
C ILE A 104 1.14 16.59 6.08
N LEU A 105 1.06 16.26 4.79
CA LEU A 105 2.19 16.24 3.85
C LEU A 105 2.14 17.44 2.91
#